data_AF-A0A973T507-F1
#
_entry.id   AF-A0A973T507-F1
#
_cell.length_a   1.000
_cell.length_b   1.000
_cell.length_c   1.000
_cell.angle_alpha   90.00
_cell.angle_beta   90.00
_cell.angle_gamma   90.00
#
_symmetry.space_group_name_H-M   'P 1'
#
loop_
_entity.id
_entity.type
_entity.pdbx_description
1 polymer ?
#
loop_
_entity_poly.entity_id
_entity_poly.type
_entity_poly.pdbx_seq_one_letter_code
_entity_poly.pdbx_strand_id
1 'polypeptide(L)'
;GHARTLLHQAAARTAGEVAAVAGLLRAAGRTDEAGEILETVARTRPADAAADLARVRPELTDLLLAAASRISASCRRDVAAALARR
;
A
#
# COMPACT_ATOMS: atom_id res chain seq x y z
N GLY A 1 6.52 -4.10 22.57
CA GLY A 1 5.19 -4.74 22.73
C GLY A 1 4.18 -4.24 21.69
N HIS A 2 3.90 -2.94 21.66
CA HIS A 2 2.83 -2.36 20.82
C HIS A 2 3.06 -2.46 19.30
N ALA A 3 4.29 -2.28 18.81
CA ALA A 3 4.58 -2.35 17.39
C ALA A 3 4.25 -3.72 16.77
N ARG A 4 4.51 -4.83 17.47
CA ARG A 4 4.21 -6.20 16.98
C ARG A 4 2.71 -6.48 16.92
N THR A 5 1.95 -5.99 17.90
CA THR A 5 0.49 -6.14 17.93
C THR A 5 -0.19 -5.28 16.87
N LEU A 6 0.29 -4.04 16.68
CA LEU A 6 -0.19 -3.17 15.59
C LEU A 6 0.20 -3.72 14.22
N LEU A 7 1.39 -4.30 14.07
CA LEU A 7 1.81 -5.00 12.85
C LEU A 7 0.96 -6.23 12.58
N HIS A 8 0.57 -7.00 13.61
CA HIS A 8 -0.35 -8.13 13.44
C HIS A 8 -1.77 -7.69 13.11
N GLN A 9 -2.30 -6.64 13.73
CA GLN A 9 -3.62 -6.11 13.41
C GLN A 9 -3.67 -5.45 12.03
N ALA A 10 -2.59 -4.75 11.65
CA ALA A 10 -2.39 -4.25 10.31
C ALA A 10 -2.28 -5.43 9.32
N ALA A 11 -1.50 -6.47 9.61
CA ALA A 11 -1.39 -7.66 8.76
C ALA A 11 -2.70 -8.48 8.67
N ALA A 12 -3.54 -8.43 9.70
CA ALA A 12 -4.85 -9.08 9.72
C ALA A 12 -5.89 -8.37 8.85
N ARG A 13 -5.67 -7.10 8.48
CA ARG A 13 -6.52 -6.40 7.51
C ARG A 13 -6.24 -6.88 6.10
N THR A 14 -7.29 -7.33 5.44
CA THR A 14 -7.23 -7.80 4.04
C THR A 14 -6.76 -6.66 3.14
N ALA A 15 -6.13 -7.01 2.00
CA ALA A 15 -5.76 -6.01 1.00
C ALA A 15 -6.96 -5.14 0.57
N GLY A 16 -8.16 -5.72 0.54
CA GLY A 16 -9.40 -5.03 0.22
C GLY A 16 -9.80 -3.96 1.24
N GLU A 17 -9.67 -4.22 2.55
CA GLU A 17 -10.00 -3.23 3.58
C GLU A 17 -9.04 -2.03 3.54
N VAL A 18 -7.75 -2.29 3.35
CA VAL A 18 -6.76 -1.22 3.25
C VAL A 18 -6.95 -0.43 1.96
N ALA A 19 -7.27 -1.10 0.85
CA ALA A 19 -7.56 -0.44 -0.43
C ALA A 19 -8.83 0.41 -0.34
N ALA A 20 -9.86 -0.05 0.39
CA ALA A 20 -11.07 0.73 0.63
C ALA A 20 -10.77 2.00 1.43
N VAL A 21 -10.00 1.92 2.52
CA VAL A 21 -9.63 3.10 3.32
C VAL A 21 -8.79 4.09 2.52
N ALA A 22 -7.75 3.62 1.82
CA ALA A 22 -6.92 4.47 0.98
C ALA A 22 -7.72 5.12 -0.16
N GLY A 23 -8.65 4.37 -0.76
CA GLY A 23 -9.58 4.87 -1.77
C GLY A 23 -10.49 5.98 -1.24
N LEU A 24 -11.07 5.80 -0.05
CA LEU A 24 -11.92 6.80 0.60
C LEU A 24 -11.15 8.08 0.95
N LEU A 25 -9.93 7.96 1.48
CA LEU A 25 -9.08 9.11 1.77
C LEU A 25 -8.73 9.89 0.49
N ARG A 26 -8.37 9.18 -0.59
CA ARG A 26 -8.12 9.80 -1.90
C ARG A 26 -9.37 10.50 -2.45
N ALA A 27 -10.53 9.86 -2.37
CA ALA A 27 -11.80 10.45 -2.81
C ALA A 27 -12.20 11.69 -1.99
N ALA A 28 -11.82 11.73 -0.71
CA ALA A 28 -11.98 12.89 0.16
C ALA A 28 -10.90 13.98 -0.03
N GLY A 29 -10.00 13.84 -1.00
CA GLY A 29 -8.90 14.78 -1.23
C GLY A 29 -7.75 14.70 -0.21
N ARG A 30 -7.79 13.72 0.70
CA ARG A 30 -6.76 13.47 1.73
C ARG A 30 -5.65 12.58 1.18
N THR A 31 -5.03 13.04 0.09
CA THR A 31 -4.04 12.27 -0.67
C THR A 31 -2.79 11.93 0.13
N ASP A 32 -2.36 12.82 1.03
CA ASP A 32 -1.18 12.60 1.87
C ASP A 32 -1.38 11.41 2.83
N GLU A 33 -2.53 11.36 3.51
CA GLU A 33 -2.85 10.26 4.43
C GLU A 33 -3.05 8.94 3.71
N ALA A 34 -3.68 8.96 2.53
CA ALA A 34 -3.74 7.78 1.66
C ALA A 34 -2.32 7.32 1.29
N GLY A 35 -1.42 8.26 1.02
CA GLY A 35 -0.01 7.99 0.75
C GLY A 35 0.74 7.41 1.95
N GLU A 36 0.48 7.85 3.18
CA GLU A 36 1.10 7.32 4.40
C GLU A 36 0.69 5.86 4.68
N ILE A 37 -0.58 5.54 4.47
CA ILE A 37 -1.09 4.17 4.60
C ILE A 37 -0.41 3.26 3.57
N LEU A 38 -0.35 3.69 2.30
CA LEU A 38 0.28 2.90 1.24
C LEU A 38 1.79 2.77 1.44
N GLU A 39 2.46 3.79 1.98
CA GLU A 39 3.88 3.70 2.37
C GLU A 39 4.07 2.66 3.48
N THR A 40 3.21 2.68 4.50
CA THR A 40 3.25 1.71 5.60
C THR A 40 3.09 0.30 5.08
N VAL A 41 2.18 0.07 4.13
CA VAL A 41 2.01 -1.24 3.48
C VAL A 41 3.26 -1.65 2.72
N ALA A 42 3.78 -0.78 1.85
CA ALA A 42 4.97 -1.07 1.06
C ALA A 42 6.23 -1.33 1.92
N ARG A 43 6.29 -0.76 3.13
CA ARG A 43 7.38 -0.98 4.10
C ARG A 43 7.23 -2.29 4.86
N THR A 44 6.00 -2.68 5.20
CA THR A 44 5.74 -3.75 6.19
C THR A 44 5.26 -5.05 5.57
N ARG A 45 4.86 -5.05 4.29
CA ARG A 45 4.34 -6.22 3.59
C ARG A 45 5.17 -6.56 2.36
N PRO A 46 5.12 -7.82 1.88
CA PRO A 46 5.71 -8.21 0.60
C PRO A 46 5.14 -7.40 -0.56
N ALA A 47 5.93 -7.22 -1.63
CA ALA A 47 5.54 -6.47 -2.82
C ALA A 47 4.25 -6.99 -3.47
N ASP A 48 4.01 -8.32 -3.49
CA ASP A 48 2.78 -8.90 -4.03
C ASP A 48 1.54 -8.52 -3.22
N ALA A 49 1.65 -8.47 -1.90
CA ALA A 49 0.57 -8.03 -1.03
C ALA A 49 0.27 -6.52 -1.20
N ALA A 50 1.29 -5.71 -1.51
CA ALA A 50 1.11 -4.30 -1.88
C ALA A 50 0.44 -4.17 -3.26
N ALA A 51 0.86 -4.98 -4.23
CA ALA A 51 0.29 -5.02 -5.57
C ALA A 51 -1.20 -5.44 -5.54
N ASP A 52 -1.60 -6.34 -4.65
CA ASP A 52 -3.00 -6.74 -4.48
C ASP A 52 -3.93 -5.56 -4.15
N LEU A 53 -3.47 -4.55 -3.42
CA LEU A 53 -4.30 -3.34 -3.18
C LEU A 53 -4.61 -2.61 -4.48
N ALA A 54 -3.60 -2.41 -5.31
CA ALA A 54 -3.75 -1.75 -6.60
C ALA A 54 -4.53 -2.64 -7.59
N ARG A 55 -4.49 -3.97 -7.47
CA ARG A 55 -5.36 -4.86 -8.26
C ARG A 55 -6.83 -4.70 -7.87
N VAL A 56 -7.13 -4.56 -6.57
CA VAL A 56 -8.50 -4.33 -6.07
C VAL A 56 -9.00 -2.91 -6.39
N ARG A 57 -8.10 -1.94 -6.40
CA ARG A 57 -8.36 -0.52 -6.68
C ARG A 57 -7.25 0.07 -7.59
N PRO A 58 -7.37 -0.08 -8.92
CA PRO A 58 -6.36 0.38 -9.88
C PRO A 58 -6.04 1.87 -9.77
N GLU A 59 -6.99 2.68 -9.30
CA GLU A 59 -6.82 4.11 -9.12
C GLU A 59 -5.81 4.49 -8.01
N LEU A 60 -5.37 3.52 -7.19
CA LEU A 60 -4.34 3.68 -6.17
C LEU A 60 -2.93 3.39 -6.69
N THR A 61 -2.77 2.89 -7.92
CA THR A 61 -1.49 2.42 -8.47
C THR A 61 -0.41 3.50 -8.42
N ASP A 62 -0.70 4.70 -8.92
CA ASP A 62 0.27 5.80 -8.95
C ASP A 62 0.66 6.25 -7.55
N LEU A 63 -0.33 6.30 -6.63
CA LEU A 63 -0.10 6.68 -5.25
C LEU A 63 0.74 5.64 -4.50
N LEU A 64 0.51 4.36 -4.79
CA LEU A 64 1.30 3.25 -4.25
C LEU A 64 2.75 3.28 -4.74
N LEU A 65 2.97 3.53 -6.05
CA LEU A 65 4.32 3.66 -6.61
C LEU A 65 5.05 4.90 -6.08
N ALA A 66 4.35 6.02 -5.91
CA ALA A 66 4.89 7.22 -5.27
C ALA A 66 5.26 6.95 -3.80
N ALA A 67 4.43 6.22 -3.07
CA ALA A 67 4.71 5.80 -1.70
C ALA A 67 5.92 4.87 -1.60
N ALA A 68 6.01 3.86 -2.47
CA ALA A 68 7.16 2.96 -2.51
C ALA A 68 8.47 3.70 -2.86
N SER A 69 8.39 4.73 -3.71
CA SER A 69 9.55 5.57 -4.07
C SER A 69 10.11 6.36 -2.90
N ARG A 70 9.25 6.80 -1.95
CA ARG A 70 9.67 7.47 -0.72
C ARG A 70 10.48 6.56 0.22
N ILE A 71 10.26 5.25 0.14
CA ILE A 71 11.02 4.26 0.92
C ILE A 71 12.37 4.00 0.27
N SER A 72 12.37 3.54 -0.99
CA SER A 72 13.59 3.35 -1.79
C SER A 72 13.26 3.07 -3.26
N ALA A 73 14.25 3.30 -4.13
CA ALA A 73 14.17 2.91 -5.53
C ALA A 73 13.99 1.38 -5.71
N SER A 74 14.54 0.56 -4.82
CA SER A 74 14.35 -0.90 -4.88
C SER A 74 12.91 -1.28 -4.57
N CYS A 75 12.34 -0.74 -3.49
CA CYS A 75 10.95 -0.99 -3.11
C CYS A 75 9.99 -0.62 -4.25
N ARG A 76 10.18 0.53 -4.91
CA ARG A 76 9.40 0.92 -6.09
C ARG A 76 9.49 -0.13 -7.20
N ARG A 77 10.69 -0.61 -7.52
CA ARG A 77 10.89 -1.63 -8.57
C ARG A 77 10.22 -2.94 -8.21
N ASP A 78 10.33 -3.38 -6.96
CA ASP A 78 9.73 -4.63 -6.50
C ASP A 78 8.21 -4.59 -6.59
N VAL A 79 7.59 -3.49 -6.17
CA VAL A 79 6.15 -3.26 -6.30
C VAL A 79 5.73 -3.16 -7.78
N ALA A 80 6.46 -2.43 -8.61
CA ALA A 80 6.18 -2.34 -10.04
C ALA A 80 6.30 -3.70 -10.74
N ALA A 81 7.31 -4.50 -10.37
CA ALA A 81 7.48 -5.85 -10.89
C ALA A 81 6.34 -6.77 -10.44
N ALA A 82 5.91 -6.68 -9.17
CA ALA A 82 4.75 -7.41 -8.67
C ALA A 82 3.47 -7.05 -9.42
N LEU A 83 3.24 -5.76 -9.73
CA LEU A 83 2.10 -5.31 -10.53
C LEU A 83 2.13 -5.84 -11.97
N ALA A 84 3.32 -6.00 -12.55
CA ALA A 84 3.49 -6.54 -13.89
C ALA A 84 3.31 -8.08 -13.96
N ARG A 85 3.48 -8.78 -12.84
CA ARG A 85 3.21 -10.23 -12.72
C ARG A 85 1.69 -10.43 -12.59
N ARG A 86 1.08 -11.02 -13.62
CA ARG A 86 -0.31 -11.46 -13.64
C ARG A 86 -0.43 -12.89 -13.16
#